data_AF-A0ABD3DMB9-F1
#
_entry.id   AF-A0ABD3DMB9-F1
#
_cell.length_a   1.000
_cell.length_b   1.000
_cell.length_c   1.000
_cell.angle_alpha   90.00
_cell.angle_beta   90.00
_cell.angle_gamma   90.00
#
_symmetry.space_group_name_H-M   'P 1'
#
loop_
_entity.id
_entity.type
_entity.pdbx_description
1 polymer ?
#
loop_
_entity_poly.entity_id
_entity_poly.type
_entity_poly.pdbx_seq_one_letter_code
_entity_poly.pdbx_strand_id
1 'polypeptide(L)'
;MKAAPLAEAVVKLQCNNTKKHGVEEQARTDKNGYFLFMPAKRVTTMGFHKCKVFLVSSPVANCSVPTNLNDGAGRAILIPATKPRIKKSLFKFFNVGPFAFEPPQKCH
;
A
#
# COMPACT_ATOMS: atom_id res chain seq x y z
N MET A 1 20.66 10.78 -7.23
CA MET A 1 19.25 10.71 -7.69
C MET A 1 18.35 10.94 -6.49
N LYS A 2 17.26 11.70 -6.65
CA LYS A 2 16.29 11.99 -5.58
C LYS A 2 14.94 11.38 -5.95
N ALA A 3 14.32 10.65 -5.02
CA ALA A 3 12.97 10.13 -5.22
C ALA A 3 11.97 11.29 -5.18
N ALA A 4 10.93 11.21 -6.02
CA ALA A 4 9.83 12.16 -6.06
C ALA A 4 8.51 11.42 -5.80
N PRO A 5 7.53 12.06 -5.13
CA PRO A 5 6.19 11.50 -5.00
C PRO A 5 5.57 11.25 -6.37
N LEU A 6 4.79 10.18 -6.48
CA LEU A 6 4.11 9.79 -7.71
C LEU A 6 2.60 9.77 -7.47
N ALA A 7 1.89 10.69 -8.11
CA ALA A 7 0.43 10.72 -8.14
C ALA A 7 -0.11 9.65 -9.09
N GLU A 8 -1.36 9.24 -8.92
CA GLU A 8 -2.08 8.31 -9.82
C GLU A 8 -1.46 6.91 -9.99
N ALA A 9 -0.47 6.55 -9.17
CA ALA A 9 0.03 5.19 -9.08
C ALA A 9 -1.04 4.28 -8.46
N VAL A 10 -1.20 3.08 -9.02
CA VAL A 10 -2.18 2.12 -8.53
C VAL A 10 -1.54 1.24 -7.47
N VAL A 11 -2.19 1.18 -6.32
CA VAL A 11 -1.82 0.37 -5.17
C VAL A 11 -2.96 -0.57 -4.86
N LYS A 12 -2.65 -1.79 -4.45
CA LYS A 12 -3.65 -2.82 -4.14
C LYS A 12 -3.48 -3.35 -2.74
N LEU A 13 -4.58 -3.42 -1.99
CA LEU A 13 -4.70 -4.18 -0.75
C LEU A 13 -5.34 -5.53 -1.08
N GLN A 14 -4.69 -6.63 -0.72
CA GLN A 14 -5.24 -7.97 -0.84
C GLN A 14 -5.14 -8.69 0.50
N CYS A 15 -6.26 -9.22 0.99
CA CYS A 15 -6.33 -10.02 2.22
C CYS A 15 -6.82 -11.43 1.93
N ASN A 16 -5.95 -12.40 2.16
CA ASN A 16 -6.27 -13.81 1.96
C ASN A 16 -6.84 -14.38 3.27
N ASN A 17 -8.15 -14.20 3.47
CA ASN A 17 -8.84 -14.84 4.59
C ASN A 17 -9.34 -16.23 4.15
N THR A 18 -8.92 -17.29 4.83
CA THR A 18 -9.34 -18.67 4.50
C THR A 18 -10.81 -18.95 4.80
N LYS A 19 -11.52 -18.07 5.53
CA LYS A 19 -12.92 -18.27 5.96
C LYS A 19 -13.94 -17.32 5.32
N LYS A 20 -13.52 -16.25 4.64
CA LYS A 20 -14.41 -15.29 3.95
C LYS A 20 -13.81 -15.01 2.58
N HIS A 21 -14.64 -14.78 1.56
CA HIS A 21 -14.18 -14.32 0.24
C HIS A 21 -13.10 -13.24 0.43
N GLY A 22 -11.95 -13.42 -0.23
CA GLY A 22 -10.79 -12.54 -0.07
C GLY A 22 -11.17 -11.07 -0.24
N VAL A 23 -10.50 -10.18 0.50
CA VAL A 23 -10.70 -8.74 0.31
C VAL A 23 -9.67 -8.28 -0.70
N GLU A 24 -10.13 -7.63 -1.78
CA GLU A 24 -9.26 -6.97 -2.74
C GLU A 24 -9.80 -5.55 -2.97
N GLU A 25 -8.97 -4.54 -2.73
CA GLU A 25 -9.29 -3.13 -2.98
C GLU A 25 -8.11 -2.47 -3.68
N GLN A 26 -8.40 -1.53 -4.57
CA GLN A 26 -7.40 -0.71 -5.25
C GLN A 26 -7.60 0.76 -4.90
N ALA A 27 -6.49 1.48 -4.78
CA ALA A 27 -6.47 2.91 -4.55
C ALA A 27 -5.45 3.54 -5.50
N ARG A 28 -5.67 4.81 -5.81
CA ARG A 28 -4.71 5.66 -6.52
C ARG A 28 -4.01 6.57 -5.53
N THR A 29 -2.72 6.80 -5.75
CA THR A 29 -1.98 7.75 -4.93
C THR A 29 -2.39 9.20 -5.22
N ASP A 30 -2.40 10.02 -4.19
CA ASP A 30 -2.65 11.46 -4.32
C ASP A 30 -1.41 12.20 -4.87
N LYS A 31 -1.53 13.53 -5.03
CA LYS A 31 -0.43 14.40 -5.49
C LYS A 31 0.87 14.32 -4.67
N ASN A 32 0.79 13.81 -3.44
CA ASN A 32 1.89 13.66 -2.51
C ASN A 32 2.37 12.19 -2.41
N GLY A 33 1.84 11.28 -3.23
CA GLY A 33 2.20 9.87 -3.23
C GLY A 33 1.53 9.03 -2.12
N TYR A 34 0.56 9.58 -1.40
CA TYR A 34 -0.15 8.86 -0.34
C TYR A 34 -1.37 8.12 -0.87
N PHE A 35 -1.72 7.01 -0.22
CA PHE A 35 -2.92 6.23 -0.50
C PHE A 35 -3.58 5.81 0.81
N LEU A 36 -4.90 5.54 0.76
CA LEU A 36 -5.68 5.12 1.91
C LEU A 36 -6.65 4.01 1.50
N PHE A 37 -6.70 2.94 2.29
CA PHE A 37 -7.71 1.89 2.17
C PHE A 37 -8.63 1.93 3.39
N MET A 38 -9.93 1.81 3.15
CA MET A 38 -10.95 1.71 4.20
C MET A 38 -11.84 0.48 3.98
N PRO A 39 -11.26 -0.74 4.08
CA PRO A 39 -11.98 -1.96 3.73
C PRO A 39 -13.14 -2.19 4.69
N ALA A 40 -14.35 -1.92 4.21
CA ALA A 40 -15.56 -1.86 5.02
C ALA A 40 -15.84 -3.20 5.71
N LYS A 41 -15.72 -3.26 7.05
CA LYS A 41 -16.06 -4.37 7.98
C LYS A 41 -15.55 -5.79 7.61
N ARG A 42 -14.80 -5.98 6.52
CA ARG A 42 -14.36 -7.30 6.02
C ARG A 42 -13.01 -7.72 6.59
N VAL A 43 -12.18 -6.75 6.99
CA VAL A 43 -10.88 -7.00 7.62
C VAL A 43 -10.99 -6.77 9.12
N THR A 44 -10.92 -7.85 9.90
CA THR A 44 -10.82 -7.75 11.37
C THR A 44 -9.39 -7.43 11.77
N THR A 45 -9.17 -6.85 12.95
CA THR A 45 -7.80 -6.69 13.46
C THR A 45 -7.09 -8.04 13.59
N MET A 46 -7.78 -9.12 13.92
CA MET A 46 -7.12 -10.43 13.97
C MET A 46 -6.68 -10.91 12.59
N GLY A 47 -7.33 -10.46 11.50
CA GLY A 47 -7.01 -10.85 10.13
C GLY A 47 -6.01 -9.96 9.39
N PHE A 48 -5.55 -8.83 9.96
CA PHE A 48 -4.70 -7.87 9.22
C PHE A 48 -3.39 -8.50 8.74
N HIS A 49 -2.83 -9.45 9.50
CA HIS A 49 -1.56 -10.10 9.16
C HIS A 49 -1.65 -10.96 7.89
N LYS A 50 -2.86 -11.26 7.42
CA LYS A 50 -3.13 -11.95 6.14
C LYS A 50 -3.33 -10.98 4.99
N CYS A 51 -3.27 -9.68 5.26
CA CYS A 51 -3.35 -8.62 4.28
C CYS A 51 -1.95 -8.21 3.82
N LYS A 52 -1.84 -7.94 2.53
CA LYS A 52 -0.63 -7.47 1.87
C LYS A 52 -0.96 -6.29 0.97
N VAL A 53 -0.03 -5.35 0.87
CA VAL A 53 -0.13 -4.22 -0.05
C VAL A 53 0.86 -4.40 -1.20
N PHE A 54 0.42 -4.07 -2.41
CA PHE A 54 1.17 -4.25 -3.65
C PHE A 54 1.21 -2.93 -4.41
N LEU A 55 2.39 -2.55 -4.88
CA LEU A 55 2.52 -1.53 -5.90
C LEU A 55 2.22 -2.16 -7.27
N VAL A 56 1.14 -1.73 -7.93
CA VAL A 56 0.59 -2.41 -9.11
C VAL A 56 1.09 -1.78 -10.40
N SER A 57 0.87 -0.48 -10.57
CA SER A 57 1.23 0.21 -11.80
C SER A 57 1.51 1.69 -11.58
N SER A 58 2.28 2.25 -12.51
CA SER A 58 2.61 3.66 -12.59
C SER A 58 1.80 4.31 -13.70
N PRO A 59 1.36 5.58 -13.56
CA PRO A 59 0.79 6.33 -14.66
C PRO A 59 1.85 6.77 -15.68
N VAL A 60 3.14 6.63 -15.33
CA VAL A 60 4.26 6.99 -16.18
C VAL A 60 4.72 5.72 -16.92
N ALA A 61 4.47 5.67 -18.23
CA ALA A 61 4.70 4.48 -19.06
C ALA A 61 6.13 3.95 -18.94
N ASN A 62 7.12 4.85 -18.96
CA ASN A 62 8.54 4.55 -18.82
C ASN A 62 9.02 4.54 -17.35
N CYS A 63 8.17 4.28 -16.36
CA CYS A 63 8.57 4.20 -14.95
C CYS A 63 7.66 3.25 -14.19
N SER A 64 7.54 2.01 -14.70
CA SER A 64 6.52 1.04 -14.27
C SER A 64 7.08 -0.20 -13.57
N VAL A 65 8.41 -0.32 -13.43
CA VAL A 65 9.03 -1.48 -12.76
C VAL A 65 9.03 -1.25 -11.25
N PRO A 66 8.20 -1.97 -10.45
CA PRO A 66 8.19 -1.81 -9.01
C PRO A 66 9.48 -2.35 -8.42
N THR A 67 10.12 -1.57 -7.54
CA THR A 67 11.27 -2.04 -6.78
C THR A 67 10.83 -2.83 -5.55
N ASN A 68 11.72 -3.65 -5.00
CA ASN A 68 11.47 -4.31 -3.72
C ASN A 68 11.75 -3.40 -2.49
N LEU A 69 11.79 -2.09 -2.67
CA LEU A 69 11.89 -1.15 -1.56
C LEU A 69 10.67 -1.31 -0.65
N ASN A 70 10.92 -1.56 0.65
CA ASN A 70 9.88 -1.81 1.66
C ASN A 70 8.88 -2.91 1.25
N ASP A 71 9.36 -3.95 0.57
CA ASP A 71 8.56 -5.05 0.04
C ASP A 71 7.46 -4.61 -0.94
N GLY A 72 7.63 -3.47 -1.62
CA GLY A 72 6.66 -2.96 -2.59
C GLY A 72 6.36 -3.95 -3.73
N ALA A 73 7.40 -4.61 -4.26
CA ALA A 73 7.28 -5.74 -5.19
C ALA A 73 6.99 -7.08 -4.47
N GLY A 74 7.52 -7.24 -3.26
CA GLY A 74 7.48 -8.46 -2.44
C GLY A 74 6.23 -8.66 -1.56
N ARG A 75 5.20 -7.82 -1.71
CA ARG A 75 3.95 -7.84 -0.93
C ARG A 75 4.18 -7.35 0.52
N ALA A 76 4.06 -6.04 0.70
CA ALA A 76 4.31 -5.37 1.96
C ALA A 76 3.32 -5.78 3.06
N ILE A 77 3.84 -5.97 4.27
CA ILE A 77 3.06 -6.31 5.47
C ILE A 77 2.53 -5.03 6.10
N LEU A 78 1.28 -5.08 6.56
CA LEU A 78 0.69 -4.00 7.35
C LEU A 78 1.38 -3.87 8.72
N ILE A 79 1.94 -2.69 8.99
CA ILE A 79 2.58 -2.32 10.24
C ILE A 79 1.59 -1.50 11.07
N PRO A 80 1.24 -1.91 12.30
CA PRO A 80 0.38 -1.09 13.16
C PRO A 80 0.97 0.31 13.34
N ALA A 81 0.19 1.35 13.05
CA ALA A 81 0.65 2.71 13.26
C ALA A 81 0.80 2.98 14.77
N THR A 82 1.94 3.53 15.17
CA THR A 82 2.13 4.03 16.54
C THR A 82 1.09 5.11 16.82
N LYS A 83 0.21 4.84 17.79
CA LYS A 83 -0.89 5.74 18.13
C LYS A 83 -0.30 7.10 18.56
N PRO A 84 -0.77 8.26 18.04
CA PRO A 84 -0.73 9.45 18.87
C PRO A 84 -1.59 9.17 20.13
N ARG A 85 -1.25 9.79 21.26
CA ARG A 85 -1.96 9.68 22.56
C ARG A 85 -3.43 10.16 22.54
N ILE A 86 -4.09 10.15 21.39
CA ILE A 86 -5.49 10.54 21.24
C ILE A 86 -6.36 9.35 21.64
N LYS A 87 -7.14 9.60 22.69
CA LYS A 87 -8.06 8.66 23.35
C LYS A 87 -8.93 7.94 22.30
N LYS A 88 -8.93 6.59 22.37
CA LYS A 88 -9.91 5.67 21.74
C LYS A 88 -10.42 6.09 20.34
N SER A 89 -9.54 6.06 19.33
CA SER A 89 -10.00 5.94 17.94
C SER A 89 -10.76 4.62 17.76
N LEU A 90 -11.95 4.67 17.14
CA LEU A 90 -12.74 3.48 16.76
C LEU A 90 -12.03 2.63 15.70
N PHE A 91 -11.07 3.23 14.98
CA PHE A 91 -10.29 2.60 13.92
C PHE A 91 -8.84 2.34 14.35
N LYS A 92 -8.31 1.18 13.94
CA LYS A 92 -6.87 0.90 14.04
C LYS A 92 -6.22 1.25 12.70
N PHE A 93 -5.26 2.17 12.76
CA PHE A 93 -4.47 2.57 11.60
C PHE A 93 -3.29 1.62 11.41
N PHE A 94 -2.99 1.33 10.16
CA PHE A 94 -1.84 0.54 9.72
C PHE A 94 -1.13 1.30 8.62
N ASN A 95 0.19 1.22 8.62
CA ASN A 95 1.08 1.80 7.64
C ASN A 95 1.82 0.70 6.89
N VAL A 96 2.46 1.08 5.80
CA VAL A 96 3.50 0.32 5.12
C VAL A 96 4.67 1.27 4.87
N GLY A 97 5.86 0.75 4.59
CA GLY A 97 6.96 1.60 4.14
C GLY A 97 6.65 2.21 2.75
N PRO A 98 7.28 3.34 2.38
CA PRO A 98 7.08 3.93 1.06
C PRO A 98 7.52 2.97 -0.04
N PHE A 99 6.73 2.86 -1.11
CA PHE A 99 7.08 2.09 -2.30
C PHE A 99 7.72 2.99 -3.35
N ALA A 100 8.49 2.39 -4.25
CA ALA A 100 9.10 3.10 -5.36
C ALA A 100 9.12 2.24 -6.63
N PHE A 101 8.96 2.90 -7.77
CA PHE A 101 9.35 2.36 -9.06
C PHE A 101 10.84 2.63 -9.32
N GLU A 102 11.43 1.89 -10.25
CA GLU A 102 12.78 2.18 -10.73
C GLU A 102 12.88 3.59 -11.31
N PRO A 103 14.06 4.23 -11.24
CA PRO A 103 14.23 5.56 -11.79
C PRO A 103 14.04 5.56 -13.32
N PRO A 104 13.56 6.67 -13.91
CA PRO A 104 13.37 6.78 -15.35
C PRO A 104 14.64 6.49 -16.17
N GLN A 105 15.83 6.78 -15.61
CA GLN A 105 17.12 6.53 -16.27
C GLN A 105 17.45 5.04 -16.44
N LYS A 106 16.76 4.13 -15.74
CA LYS A 106 16.85 2.68 -15.96
C LYS A 106 15.73 2.14 -16.84
N CYS A 107 14.74 2.96 -17.13
CA CYS A 107 13.60 2.62 -17.95
C CYS A 107 13.89 3.12 -19.38
N HIS A 108 14.68 2.33 -20.11
CA HIS A 108 15.07 2.58 -21.50
C HIS A 108 13.91 2.38 -22.48
#